data_AF-A0A8X6NQN1-F1
#
_entry.id   AF-A0A8X6NQN1-F1
#
_cell.length_a   1.000
_cell.length_b   1.000
_cell.length_c   1.000
_cell.angle_alpha   90.00
_cell.angle_beta   90.00
_cell.angle_gamma   90.00
#
_symmetry.space_group_name_H-M   'P 1'
#
loop_
_entity.id
_entity.type
_entity.pdbx_description
1 polymer ?
#
loop_
_entity_poly.entity_id
_entity_poly.type
_entity_poly.pdbx_seq_one_letter_code
_entity_poly.pdbx_strand_id
1 'polypeptide(L)'
;SGIFISPKGVLKYSGSVAASLIVWTGCGVVALMGALCYAELGTSIPVSGAEYSYYLRVYGSKGRFGPIPAFLYLWMCSLIIKTSAVAIMLLTFAEYIVEPMFPSCAAPGMVKKLVALIGI
;
A
#
# COMPACT_ATOMS: atom_id res chain seq x y z
N SER A 1 -7.05 4.31 -4.50
CA SER A 1 -8.35 3.69 -4.83
C SER A 1 -8.54 2.29 -4.23
N GLY A 2 -8.02 2.00 -3.02
CA GLY A 2 -8.08 0.64 -2.45
C GLY A 2 -9.49 0.17 -2.08
N ILE A 3 -10.36 1.09 -1.64
CA ILE A 3 -11.74 0.77 -1.23
C ILE A 3 -12.58 0.13 -2.34
N PHE A 4 -12.24 0.35 -3.60
CA PHE A 4 -12.98 -0.19 -4.74
C PHE A 4 -12.55 -1.63 -5.10
N ILE A 5 -11.32 -2.05 -4.74
CA ILE A 5 -10.82 -3.41 -4.99
C ILE A 5 -10.94 -4.31 -3.77
N SER A 6 -10.53 -3.80 -2.60
CA SER A 6 -10.34 -4.59 -1.39
C SER A 6 -11.60 -5.36 -0.92
N PRO A 7 -12.84 -4.84 -1.04
CA PRO A 7 -14.03 -5.56 -0.58
C PRO A 7 -14.23 -6.93 -1.25
N LYS A 8 -13.93 -7.05 -2.55
CA LYS A 8 -14.04 -8.31 -3.30
C LYS A 8 -13.12 -9.39 -2.71
N GLY A 9 -11.89 -9.00 -2.37
CA GLY A 9 -10.92 -9.89 -1.72
C GLY A 9 -11.34 -10.27 -0.30
N VAL A 10 -11.68 -9.27 0.53
CA VAL A 10 -12.06 -9.50 1.93
C VAL A 10 -13.29 -10.40 2.03
N LEU A 11 -14.33 -10.16 1.24
CA LEU A 11 -15.54 -10.99 1.27
C LEU A 11 -15.25 -12.43 0.81
N LYS A 12 -14.42 -12.60 -0.23
CA LYS A 12 -14.04 -13.92 -0.74
C LYS A 12 -13.32 -14.77 0.31
N TYR A 13 -12.43 -14.18 1.11
CA TYR A 13 -11.68 -14.90 2.14
C TYR A 13 -12.40 -14.99 3.48
N SER A 14 -13.31 -14.05 3.78
CA SER A 14 -14.06 -14.02 5.04
C SER A 14 -15.31 -14.90 5.00
N GLY A 15 -15.87 -15.20 3.82
CA GLY A 15 -17.00 -16.11 3.64
C GLY A 15 -18.37 -15.57 4.07
N SER A 16 -18.43 -14.51 4.88
CA SER A 16 -19.67 -13.85 5.31
C SER A 16 -19.51 -12.34 5.37
N VAL A 17 -20.60 -11.61 5.07
CA VAL A 17 -20.64 -10.14 5.12
C VAL A 17 -20.35 -9.63 6.53
N ALA A 18 -20.95 -10.25 7.56
CA ALA A 18 -20.72 -9.84 8.94
C ALA A 18 -19.25 -9.99 9.35
N ALA A 19 -18.63 -11.13 9.01
CA ALA A 19 -17.21 -11.36 9.27
C ALA A 19 -16.33 -10.36 8.49
N SER A 20 -16.69 -9.98 7.26
CA SER A 20 -15.96 -8.98 6.48
C SER A 20 -15.96 -7.59 7.14
N LEU A 21 -17.07 -7.19 7.76
CA LEU A 21 -17.18 -5.91 8.49
C LEU A 21 -16.35 -5.91 9.77
N ILE A 22 -16.27 -7.05 10.47
CA ILE A 22 -15.39 -7.22 11.63
C ILE A 22 -13.93 -7.08 11.22
N VAL A 23 -13.53 -7.67 10.09
CA VAL A 23 -12.16 -7.52 9.56
C VAL A 23 -11.86 -6.05 9.23
N TRP A 24 -12.78 -5.37 8.55
CA TRP A 24 -12.61 -3.94 8.21
C TRP A 24 -12.46 -3.06 9.45
N THR A 25 -13.32 -3.24 10.44
CA THR A 25 -13.25 -2.49 11.70
C THR A 25 -11.97 -2.81 12.48
N GLY A 26 -11.58 -4.08 12.57
CA GLY A 26 -10.32 -4.49 13.19
C GLY A 26 -9.09 -3.87 12.53
N CYS A 27 -9.01 -3.90 11.19
CA CYS A 27 -7.95 -3.23 10.44
C CYS A 27 -7.93 -1.71 10.68
N GLY A 28 -9.11 -1.08 10.78
CA GLY A 28 -9.25 0.34 11.11
C GLY A 28 -8.67 0.70 12.47
N VAL A 29 -8.96 -0.10 13.50
CA VAL A 29 -8.41 0.09 14.85
C VAL A 29 -6.88 -0.05 14.85
N VAL A 30 -6.34 -1.09 14.20
CA VAL A 30 -4.89 -1.29 14.10
C VAL A 30 -4.22 -0.12 13.36
N ALA A 31 -4.81 0.36 12.28
CA ALA A 31 -4.31 1.53 11.55
C ALA A 31 -4.31 2.80 12.41
N LEU A 32 -5.35 3.02 13.22
CA LEU A 32 -5.43 4.14 14.15
C LEU A 32 -4.33 4.06 15.22
N MET A 33 -4.11 2.89 15.81
CA MET A 33 -3.03 2.69 16.78
C MET A 33 -1.65 2.96 16.14
N GLY A 34 -1.43 2.48 14.91
CA GLY A 34 -0.21 2.78 14.15
C GLY A 34 -0.02 4.27 13.89
N ALA A 35 -1.10 4.98 13.51
CA ALA A 35 -1.08 6.42 13.27
C ALA A 35 -0.73 7.21 14.54
N LEU A 36 -1.23 6.80 15.71
CA LEU A 36 -0.87 7.40 17.00
C LEU A 36 0.62 7.21 17.32
N CYS A 37 1.16 6.00 17.12
CA CYS A 37 2.59 5.76 17.30
C CYS A 37 3.45 6.64 16.38
N TYR A 38 3.03 6.80 15.12
CA TYR A 38 3.70 7.71 14.18
C TYR A 38 3.55 9.18 14.55
N ALA A 39 2.42 9.58 15.13
CA ALA A 39 2.21 10.94 15.62
C ALA A 39 3.18 11.27 16.76
N GLU A 40 3.31 10.39 17.75
CA GLU A 40 4.26 10.53 18.86
C GLU A 40 5.71 10.56 18.36
N LEU A 41 6.04 9.74 17.36
CA LEU A 41 7.37 9.73 16.76
C LEU A 41 7.65 11.02 15.97
N GLY A 42 6.64 11.55 15.27
CA GLY A 42 6.72 12.80 14.52
C GLY A 42 6.88 14.04 15.40
N THR A 43 6.25 14.06 16.57
CA THR A 43 6.44 15.13 17.56
C THR A 43 7.76 15.01 18.31
N SER A 44 8.23 13.78 18.57
CA SER A 44 9.47 13.53 19.30
C SER A 44 10.73 13.81 18.46
N ILE A 45 10.67 13.57 17.15
CA ILE A 45 11.81 13.76 16.23
C ILE A 45 11.39 14.70 15.08
N PRO A 46 11.43 16.03 15.31
CA PRO A 46 10.97 17.02 14.33
C PRO A 46 12.04 17.30 13.26
N VAL A 47 12.44 16.27 12.52
CA VAL A 47 13.39 16.38 11.40
C VAL A 47 12.74 15.92 10.12
N SER A 48 13.10 16.54 9.00
CA SER A 48 12.62 16.13 7.68
C SER A 48 13.14 14.73 7.31
N GLY A 49 12.33 13.95 6.59
CA GLY A 49 12.68 12.61 6.10
C GLY A 49 11.91 11.43 6.71
N ALA A 50 10.92 11.71 7.58
CA ALA A 50 9.97 10.73 8.10
C ALA A 50 10.66 9.43 8.59
N GLU A 51 10.25 8.26 8.06
CA GLU A 51 10.73 6.96 8.52
C GLU A 51 12.22 6.78 8.30
N TYR A 52 12.78 7.29 7.20
CA TYR A 52 14.23 7.24 6.96
C TYR A 52 15.00 7.96 8.07
N SER A 53 14.53 9.13 8.47
CA SER A 53 15.16 9.91 9.54
C SER A 53 15.03 9.24 10.90
N TYR A 54 13.93 8.53 11.16
CA TYR A 54 13.79 7.72 12.37
C TYR A 54 14.80 6.58 12.39
N TYR A 55 14.97 5.85 11.28
CA TYR A 55 15.97 4.79 11.17
C TYR A 55 17.41 5.33 11.30
N LEU A 56 17.71 6.47 10.69
CA LEU A 56 19.02 7.09 10.79
C LEU A 56 19.32 7.56 12.23
N ARG A 57 18.32 8.06 12.95
CA ARG A 57 18.47 8.51 14.33
C ARG A 57 18.76 7.35 15.29
N VAL A 58 18.09 6.21 15.10
CA VAL A 58 18.24 5.01 15.94
C VAL A 58 19.53 4.25 15.62
N TYR A 59 19.80 4.00 14.34
CA TYR A 59 20.87 3.09 13.90
C TYR A 59 22.12 3.81 13.37
N GLY A 60 21.99 5.02 12.82
CA GLY A 60 23.07 5.69 12.09
C GLY A 60 24.21 6.22 12.95
N SER A 61 23.94 6.80 14.13
CA SER A 61 24.97 7.43 14.95
C SER A 61 25.61 6.53 16.01
N LYS A 62 24.95 5.42 16.38
CA LYS A 62 25.36 4.53 17.49
C LYS A 62 25.30 3.03 17.16
N GLY A 63 24.84 2.67 15.97
CA GLY A 63 24.64 1.27 15.59
C GLY A 63 25.92 0.62 15.06
N ARG A 64 26.14 -0.64 15.43
CA ARG A 64 27.23 -1.50 14.93
C ARG A 64 27.25 -1.65 13.40
N PHE A 65 26.12 -1.39 12.75
CA PHE A 65 25.89 -1.51 11.30
C PHE A 65 25.85 -0.16 10.55
N GLY A 66 26.04 0.97 11.25
CA GLY A 66 26.00 2.30 10.65
C GLY A 66 24.66 2.64 9.97
N PRO A 67 24.65 3.51 8.93
CA PRO A 67 23.42 3.95 8.26
C PRO A 67 22.79 2.94 7.29
N ILE A 68 23.36 1.73 7.17
CA ILE A 68 22.92 0.70 6.22
C ILE A 68 21.42 0.35 6.37
N PRO A 69 20.85 0.18 7.58
CA PRO A 69 19.43 -0.13 7.72
C PRO A 69 18.51 0.97 7.17
N ALA A 70 18.90 2.24 7.33
CA ALA A 70 18.15 3.37 6.83
C ALA A 70 18.20 3.42 5.28
N PHE A 71 19.36 3.11 4.69
CA PHE A 71 19.51 2.99 3.23
C PHE A 71 18.67 1.83 2.66
N LEU A 72 18.69 0.65 3.29
CA LEU A 72 17.88 -0.50 2.86
C LEU A 72 16.38 -0.19 2.91
N TYR A 73 15.93 0.52 3.94
CA TYR A 73 14.55 0.99 4.03
C TYR A 73 14.19 1.90 2.83
N LEU A 74 14.99 2.93 2.56
CA LEU A 74 14.78 3.82 1.41
C LEU A 74 14.77 3.06 0.09
N TRP A 75 15.68 2.10 -0.08
CA TRP A 75 15.80 1.30 -1.29
C TRP A 75 14.55 0.44 -1.52
N MET A 76 14.09 -0.27 -0.49
CA MET A 76 12.85 -1.05 -0.52
C MET A 76 11.62 -0.18 -0.77
N CYS A 77 11.51 0.96 -0.07
CA CYS A 77 10.40 1.89 -0.26
C CYS A 77 10.33 2.42 -1.68
N SER A 78 11.48 2.83 -2.24
CA SER A 78 11.54 3.48 -3.55
C SER A 78 11.33 2.47 -4.68
N LEU A 79 11.99 1.31 -4.63
CA LEU A 79 11.95 0.34 -5.72
C LEU A 79 10.77 -0.60 -5.69
N ILE A 80 10.23 -0.92 -4.50
CA ILE A 80 9.22 -1.96 -4.36
C ILE A 80 7.89 -1.36 -3.92
N ILE A 81 7.87 -0.61 -2.81
CA ILE A 81 6.60 -0.17 -2.22
C ILE A 81 5.92 0.87 -3.10
N LYS A 82 6.65 1.91 -3.52
CA LYS A 82 6.08 3.00 -4.34
C LYS A 82 5.71 2.50 -5.74
N THR A 83 6.58 1.71 -6.37
CA THR A 83 6.35 1.18 -7.73
C THR A 83 5.16 0.21 -7.76
N SER A 84 5.06 -0.71 -6.80
CA SER A 84 3.94 -1.65 -6.72
C SER A 84 2.62 -0.95 -6.44
N ALA A 85 2.61 0.09 -5.59
CA ALA A 85 1.41 0.89 -5.35
C ALA A 85 0.89 1.56 -6.63
N VAL A 86 1.79 2.15 -7.43
CA VAL A 86 1.43 2.74 -8.73
C VAL A 86 0.94 1.67 -9.71
N ALA A 87 1.63 0.53 -9.80
CA ALA A 87 1.22 -0.58 -10.66
C ALA A 87 -0.18 -1.11 -10.31
N ILE A 88 -0.49 -1.28 -9.02
CA ILE A 88 -1.83 -1.71 -8.58
C ILE A 88 -2.87 -0.66 -8.99
N MET A 89 -2.61 0.63 -8.78
CA MET A 89 -3.55 1.70 -9.16
C MET A 89 -3.83 1.72 -10.67
N LEU A 90 -2.82 1.50 -11.51
CA LEU A 90 -2.99 1.45 -12.97
C LEU A 90 -3.77 0.21 -13.43
N LEU A 91 -3.48 -0.95 -12.84
CA LEU A 91 -4.25 -2.17 -13.11
C LEU A 91 -5.71 -2.00 -12.70
N THR A 92 -5.95 -1.35 -11.56
CA THR A 92 -7.30 -0.99 -11.08
C THR A 92 -8.03 -0.14 -12.12
N PHE A 93 -7.36 0.92 -12.57
CA PHE A 93 -7.91 1.87 -13.53
C PHE A 93 -8.26 1.18 -14.86
N ALA A 94 -7.35 0.35 -15.37
CA ALA A 94 -7.58 -0.43 -16.57
C ALA A 94 -8.75 -1.40 -16.42
N GLU A 95 -8.90 -2.04 -15.25
CA GLU A 95 -10.03 -2.94 -14.99
C GLU A 95 -11.36 -2.18 -15.04
N TYR A 96 -11.46 -1.02 -14.39
CA TYR A 96 -12.69 -0.20 -14.41
C TYR A 96 -13.03 0.38 -15.79
N ILE A 97 -12.04 0.71 -16.62
CA ILE A 97 -12.28 1.22 -17.99
C ILE A 97 -12.72 0.12 -18.95
N VAL A 98 -12.13 -1.06 -18.81
CA VAL A 98 -12.36 -2.16 -19.76
C VAL A 98 -13.66 -2.90 -19.44
N GLU A 99 -14.07 -2.98 -18.16
CA GLU A 99 -15.32 -3.64 -17.74
C GLU A 99 -16.58 -3.21 -18.53
N PRO A 100 -16.87 -1.90 -18.76
CA PRO A 100 -18.05 -1.50 -19.55
C PRO A 100 -17.97 -1.85 -21.04
N MET A 101 -16.76 -2.08 -21.59
CA MET A 101 -16.59 -2.48 -22.99
C MET A 101 -16.93 -3.97 -23.22
N PHE A 102 -16.94 -4.77 -22.15
CA PHE A 102 -17.23 -6.20 -22.19
C PHE A 102 -18.37 -6.57 -21.22
N PRO A 103 -19.61 -6.08 -21.45
CA PRO A 103 -20.71 -6.25 -20.50
C PRO A 103 -21.19 -7.70 -20.34
N SER A 104 -20.98 -8.55 -21.36
CA SER A 104 -21.49 -9.93 -21.39
C SER A 104 -20.39 -11.00 -21.30
N CYS A 105 -19.11 -10.61 -21.22
CA CYS A 105 -18.00 -11.55 -21.20
C CYS A 105 -16.83 -11.04 -20.36
N ALA A 106 -16.01 -11.96 -19.85
CA ALA A 106 -14.81 -11.57 -19.11
C ALA A 106 -13.80 -10.93 -20.06
N ALA A 107 -13.41 -9.69 -19.77
CA ALA A 107 -12.40 -8.97 -20.55
C ALA A 107 -11.08 -9.78 -20.60
N PRO A 108 -10.46 -9.93 -21.78
CA PRO A 108 -9.20 -10.67 -21.90
C PRO A 108 -8.12 -10.03 -21.03
N GLY A 109 -7.38 -10.84 -20.26
CA GLY A 109 -6.34 -10.34 -19.36
C GLY A 109 -5.23 -9.55 -20.07
N MET A 110 -5.01 -9.82 -21.36
CA MET A 110 -4.06 -9.08 -22.19
C MET A 110 -4.51 -7.63 -22.44
N VAL A 111 -5.81 -7.40 -22.67
CA VAL A 111 -6.37 -6.06 -22.89
C VAL A 111 -6.22 -5.20 -21.62
N LYS A 112 -6.54 -5.78 -20.45
CA LYS A 112 -6.37 -5.09 -19.16
C LYS A 112 -4.91 -4.69 -18.91
N LYS A 113 -3.95 -5.57 -19.25
CA LYS A 113 -2.52 -5.28 -19.13
C LYS A 113 -2.04 -4.21 -20.11
N LEU A 114 -2.49 -4.25 -21.37
CA LEU A 114 -2.13 -3.26 -22.38
C LEU A 114 -2.66 -1.86 -22.03
N VAL A 115 -3.91 -1.76 -21.59
CA VAL A 115 -4.49 -0.49 -21.15
C VAL A 115 -3.76 0.04 -19.91
N ALA A 116 -3.39 -0.82 -18.97
CA ALA A 116 -2.59 -0.42 -17.81
C ALA A 116 -1.19 0.10 -18.18
N LEU A 117 -0.56 -0.46 -19.22
CA LEU A 117 0.74 0.00 -19.73
C LEU A 117 0.65 1.34 -20.45
N ILE A 118 -0.44 1.61 -21.18
CA ILE A 118 -0.68 2.89 -21.86
C ILE A 118 -0.94 4.02 -20.85
N GLY A 119 -1.44 3.69 -19.66
CA GLY A 119 -1.71 4.67 -18.59
C GLY A 119 -0.49 5.08 -17.76
N ILE A 120 0.69 4.49 -18.01
CA ILE A 120 1.99 4.89 -17.41
C ILE A 120 2.57 6.06 -18.20
#